data_AF-D8MJ41-F1
#
_entry.id   AF-D8MJ41-F1
#
_cell.length_a   1.000
_cell.length_b   1.000
_cell.length_c   1.000
_cell.angle_alpha   90.00
_cell.angle_beta   90.00
_cell.angle_gamma   90.00
#
_symmetry.space_group_name_H-M   'P 1'
#
loop_
_entity.id
_entity.type
_entity.pdbx_description
1 polymer ?
#
loop_
_entity_poly.entity_id
_entity_poly.type
_entity_poly.pdbx_seq_one_letter_code
_entity_poly.pdbx_strand_id
1 'polypeptide(L)'
;AWLRCLMGQYIKFEEATANALTYTCNQMKLDCDEGSAMRLTEEYLRLKPFPEVRGALRALRQRGMRLAILSNGSTETIHDVVHNSGVEGEFEHLISVDSARAYKPHPLAYELGEEAFGISRESIL
;
A
#
# COMPACT_ATOMS: atom_id res chain seq x y z
N ALA A 1 -4.62 -1.23 11.60
CA ALA A 1 -3.17 -1.07 11.35
C ALA A 1 -2.46 -0.30 12.48
N TRP A 2 -2.80 0.98 12.74
CA TRP A 2 -2.09 1.80 13.74
C TRP A 2 -2.00 1.21 15.15
N LEU A 3 -3.14 0.75 15.70
CA LEU A 3 -3.18 0.15 17.04
C LEU A 3 -2.20 -1.03 17.17
N ARG A 4 -2.14 -1.89 16.16
CA ARG A 4 -1.23 -3.05 16.15
C ARG A 4 0.23 -2.64 16.19
N CYS A 5 0.61 -1.62 15.42
CA CYS A 5 1.96 -1.09 15.43
C CYS A 5 2.33 -0.47 16.79
N LEU A 6 1.43 0.33 17.37
CA LEU A 6 1.61 0.95 18.68
C LEU A 6 1.70 -0.07 19.82
N MET A 7 1.03 -1.21 19.68
CA MET A 7 1.09 -2.33 20.63
C MET A 7 2.28 -3.27 20.41
N GLY A 8 3.13 -3.03 19.40
CA GLY A 8 4.23 -3.93 19.05
C GLY A 8 3.76 -5.28 18.44
N GLN A 9 2.54 -5.33 17.92
CA GLN A 9 1.88 -6.54 17.39
C GLN A 9 1.69 -6.43 15.87
N TYR A 10 2.78 -6.17 15.15
CA TYR A 10 2.76 -6.05 13.69
C TYR A 10 2.18 -7.32 13.03
N ILE A 11 1.29 -7.10 12.07
CA ILE A 11 0.78 -8.10 11.12
C ILE A 11 0.83 -7.50 9.72
N LYS A 12 0.70 -8.33 8.69
CA LYS A 12 0.61 -7.86 7.30
C LYS A 12 -0.68 -7.08 7.04
N PHE A 13 -0.66 -6.23 6.01
CA PHE A 13 -1.76 -5.31 5.73
C PHE A 13 -3.04 -6.03 5.30
N GLU A 14 -2.91 -7.13 4.58
CA GLU A 14 -4.01 -7.98 4.12
C GLU A 14 -4.75 -8.60 5.31
N GLU A 15 -4.00 -9.05 6.32
CA GLU A 15 -4.58 -9.55 7.56
C GLU A 15 -5.26 -8.40 8.35
N ALA A 16 -4.68 -7.21 8.35
CA ALA A 16 -5.32 -6.03 8.96
C ALA A 16 -6.62 -5.65 8.23
N THR A 17 -6.64 -5.75 6.89
CA THR A 17 -7.81 -5.50 6.04
C THR A 17 -8.90 -6.54 6.28
N ALA A 18 -8.56 -7.83 6.29
CA ALA A 18 -9.50 -8.91 6.58
C ALA A 18 -10.12 -8.76 7.98
N ASN A 19 -9.29 -8.51 9.01
CA ASN A 19 -9.77 -8.25 10.38
C ASN A 19 -10.73 -7.05 10.45
N ALA A 20 -10.42 -5.96 9.72
CA ALA A 20 -11.26 -4.77 9.68
C ALA A 20 -12.59 -5.03 8.96
N LEU A 21 -12.59 -5.83 7.89
CA LEU A 21 -13.79 -6.24 7.17
C LEU A 21 -14.71 -7.08 8.08
N THR A 22 -14.18 -8.14 8.71
CA THR A 22 -14.94 -8.98 9.65
C THR A 22 -15.53 -8.15 10.79
N TYR A 23 -14.74 -7.24 11.38
CA TYR A 23 -15.22 -6.34 12.41
C TYR A 23 -16.39 -5.49 11.89
N THR A 24 -16.26 -4.90 10.70
CA THR A 24 -17.28 -4.03 10.09
C THR A 24 -18.58 -4.80 9.85
N CYS A 25 -18.53 -6.00 9.26
CA CYS A 25 -19.70 -6.84 9.03
C CYS A 25 -20.41 -7.17 10.34
N ASN A 26 -19.67 -7.56 11.38
CA ASN A 26 -20.23 -7.86 12.70
C ASN A 26 -20.91 -6.64 13.34
N GLN A 27 -20.30 -5.45 13.28
CA GLN A 27 -20.89 -4.22 13.81
C GLN A 27 -22.16 -3.83 13.06
N MET A 28 -22.20 -4.06 11.76
CA MET A 28 -23.36 -3.76 10.91
C MET A 28 -24.43 -4.87 10.93
N LYS A 29 -24.18 -5.99 11.64
CA LYS A 29 -25.05 -7.18 11.66
C LYS A 29 -25.30 -7.74 10.25
N LEU A 30 -24.24 -7.79 9.44
CA LEU A 30 -24.26 -8.37 8.10
C LEU A 30 -23.65 -9.77 8.15
N ASP A 31 -24.31 -10.74 7.52
CA ASP A 31 -23.74 -12.05 7.30
C ASP A 31 -22.59 -11.93 6.29
N CYS A 32 -21.39 -12.29 6.73
CA CYS A 32 -20.20 -12.32 5.89
C CYS A 32 -19.45 -13.62 6.18
N ASP A 33 -19.73 -14.64 5.37
CA ASP A 33 -18.98 -15.89 5.43
C ASP A 33 -17.53 -15.68 4.95
N GLU A 34 -16.67 -16.65 5.26
CA GLU A 34 -15.24 -16.60 4.93
C GLU A 34 -15.01 -16.42 3.42
N GLY A 35 -15.82 -17.06 2.58
CA GLY A 35 -15.71 -16.93 1.12
C GLY A 35 -16.05 -15.51 0.64
N SER A 36 -17.03 -14.86 1.24
CA SER A 36 -17.44 -13.48 0.94
C SER A 36 -16.39 -12.50 1.44
N ALA A 37 -15.86 -12.71 2.64
CA ALA A 37 -14.77 -11.91 3.19
C ALA A 37 -13.51 -11.98 2.32
N MET A 38 -13.16 -13.18 1.84
CA MET A 38 -12.03 -13.41 0.94
C MET A 38 -12.23 -12.66 -0.38
N ARG A 39 -13.40 -12.82 -1.04
CA ARG A 39 -13.70 -12.10 -2.30
C ARG A 39 -13.64 -10.58 -2.13
N LEU A 40 -14.19 -10.04 -1.05
CA LEU A 40 -14.14 -8.60 -0.78
C LEU A 40 -12.72 -8.10 -0.51
N THR A 41 -11.89 -8.93 0.13
CA THR A 41 -10.47 -8.60 0.36
C THR A 41 -9.68 -8.66 -0.95
N GLU A 42 -9.97 -9.61 -1.84
CA GLU A 42 -9.37 -9.69 -3.19
C GLU A 42 -9.70 -8.48 -4.07
N GLU A 43 -10.89 -7.88 -3.94
CA GLU A 43 -11.22 -6.65 -4.66
C GLU A 43 -10.29 -5.47 -4.29
N TYR A 44 -9.68 -5.52 -3.11
CA TYR A 44 -8.66 -4.54 -2.70
C TYR A 44 -7.39 -4.61 -3.57
N LEU A 45 -7.14 -5.74 -4.25
CA LEU A 45 -6.03 -5.91 -5.21
C LEU A 45 -6.37 -5.36 -6.60
N ARG A 46 -7.63 -4.98 -6.85
CA ARG A 46 -8.15 -4.52 -8.15
C ARG A 46 -8.60 -3.06 -8.14
N LEU A 47 -8.07 -2.28 -7.20
CA LEU A 47 -8.38 -0.86 -7.09
C LEU A 47 -8.06 -0.12 -8.39
N LYS A 48 -9.05 0.60 -8.91
CA LYS A 48 -8.88 1.42 -10.11
C LYS A 48 -8.07 2.67 -9.76
N PRO A 49 -7.04 3.02 -10.55
CA PRO A 49 -6.36 4.28 -10.37
C PRO A 49 -7.32 5.42 -10.71
N PHE A 50 -7.13 6.59 -10.11
CA PHE A 50 -7.85 7.78 -10.54
C PHE A 50 -7.55 8.09 -12.03
N PRO A 51 -8.51 8.62 -12.81
CA PRO A 51 -8.36 8.81 -14.25
C PRO A 51 -7.09 9.58 -14.67
N GLU A 52 -6.68 10.55 -13.86
CA GLU A 52 -5.54 11.43 -14.09
C GLU A 52 -4.17 10.79 -13.79
N VAL A 53 -4.13 9.70 -13.01
CA VAL A 53 -2.88 9.10 -12.50
C VAL A 53 -1.91 8.77 -13.61
N ARG A 54 -2.39 8.13 -14.68
CA ARG A 54 -1.54 7.74 -15.82
C ARG A 54 -0.92 8.96 -16.51
N GLY A 55 -1.71 10.01 -16.70
CA GLY A 55 -1.23 11.25 -17.31
C GLY A 55 -0.21 11.96 -16.42
N ALA A 56 -0.48 12.03 -15.12
CA ALA A 56 0.39 12.65 -14.13
C ALA A 56 1.74 11.92 -14.03
N LEU A 57 1.75 10.59 -13.86
CA LEU A 57 2.98 9.79 -13.77
C LEU A 57 3.88 10.00 -15.00
N ARG A 58 3.30 9.94 -16.21
CA ARG A 58 4.03 10.19 -17.45
C ARG A 58 4.62 11.60 -17.51
N ALA A 59 3.85 12.61 -17.13
CA ALA A 59 4.33 13.99 -17.10
C ALA A 59 5.49 14.18 -16.10
N LEU A 60 5.45 13.51 -14.94
CA LEU A 60 6.54 13.55 -13.97
C LEU A 60 7.80 12.88 -14.53
N ARG A 61 7.68 11.71 -15.18
CA ARG A 61 8.80 11.02 -15.81
C ARG A 61 9.42 11.82 -16.96
N GLN A 62 8.60 12.49 -17.78
CA GLN A 62 9.08 13.37 -18.85
C GLN A 62 9.89 14.56 -18.32
N ARG A 63 9.66 14.96 -17.06
CA ARG A 63 10.47 15.96 -16.36
C ARG A 63 11.74 15.39 -15.71
N GLY A 64 12.04 14.10 -15.91
CA GLY A 64 13.21 13.43 -15.35
C GLY A 64 13.07 13.05 -13.87
N MET A 65 11.86 13.08 -13.30
CA MET A 65 11.66 12.67 -11.91
C MET A 65 11.68 11.14 -11.78
N ARG A 66 12.39 10.68 -10.74
CA ARG A 66 12.37 9.30 -10.27
C ARG A 66 11.10 9.09 -9.44
N LEU A 67 10.39 7.99 -9.65
CA LEU A 67 9.07 7.75 -9.04
C LEU A 67 9.10 6.47 -8.22
N ALA A 68 8.44 6.48 -7.06
CA ALA A 68 8.22 5.28 -6.26
C ALA A 68 6.84 5.28 -5.63
N ILE A 69 6.39 4.09 -5.21
CA ILE A 69 5.31 3.94 -4.24
C ILE A 69 5.94 3.56 -2.91
N LEU A 70 5.58 4.28 -1.84
CA LEU A 70 5.75 3.80 -0.47
C LEU A 70 4.35 3.48 0.07
N SER A 71 4.09 2.24 0.50
CA SER A 71 2.74 1.81 0.90
C SER A 71 2.74 0.90 2.12
N ASN A 72 1.64 0.96 2.88
CA ASN A 72 1.39 0.03 3.98
C ASN A 72 1.13 -1.40 3.50
N GLY A 73 0.73 -1.59 2.23
CA GLY A 73 0.53 -2.91 1.64
C GLY A 73 1.82 -3.75 1.67
N SER A 74 1.68 -5.07 1.70
CA SER A 74 2.82 -5.98 1.50
C SER A 74 3.43 -5.78 0.11
N THR A 75 4.63 -6.32 -0.10
CA THR A 75 5.28 -6.30 -1.42
C THR A 75 4.39 -6.93 -2.49
N GLU A 76 3.75 -8.05 -2.17
CA GLU A 76 2.84 -8.77 -3.08
C GLU A 76 1.61 -7.92 -3.40
N THR A 77 0.96 -7.35 -2.39
CA THR A 77 -0.22 -6.49 -2.56
C THR A 77 0.09 -5.25 -3.42
N ILE A 78 1.23 -4.59 -3.19
CA ILE A 78 1.61 -3.42 -3.98
C ILE A 78 1.82 -3.82 -5.44
N HIS A 79 2.51 -4.93 -5.69
CA HIS A 79 2.76 -5.42 -7.03
C HIS A 79 1.45 -5.74 -7.77
N ASP A 80 0.53 -6.46 -7.12
CA ASP A 80 -0.77 -6.81 -7.70
C ASP A 80 -1.61 -5.59 -8.02
N VAL A 81 -1.68 -4.60 -7.11
CA VAL A 81 -2.43 -3.36 -7.36
C VAL A 81 -1.82 -2.58 -8.52
N VAL A 82 -0.49 -2.45 -8.59
CA VAL A 82 0.21 -1.73 -9.68
C VAL A 82 0.01 -2.43 -11.03
N HIS A 83 0.11 -3.76 -11.05
CA HIS A 83 -0.11 -4.56 -12.24
C HIS A 83 -1.57 -4.45 -12.72
N ASN A 84 -2.55 -4.71 -11.83
CA ASN A 84 -3.98 -4.68 -12.16
C ASN A 84 -4.47 -3.28 -12.55
N SER A 85 -3.86 -2.22 -11.99
CA SER A 85 -4.15 -0.84 -12.37
C SER A 85 -3.47 -0.41 -13.68
N GLY A 86 -2.56 -1.23 -14.20
CA GLY A 86 -1.84 -1.07 -15.47
C GLY A 86 -0.91 0.13 -15.50
N VAL A 87 -0.37 0.53 -14.34
CA VAL A 87 0.69 1.54 -14.20
C VAL A 87 2.04 0.89 -13.86
N GLU A 88 2.16 -0.42 -14.09
CA GLU A 88 3.42 -1.13 -14.04
C GLU A 88 4.46 -0.48 -14.97
N GLY A 89 5.70 -0.40 -14.51
CA GLY A 89 6.81 0.24 -15.23
C GLY A 89 6.84 1.77 -15.15
N GLU A 90 5.88 2.42 -14.46
CA GLU A 90 5.94 3.87 -14.19
C GLU A 90 6.78 4.21 -12.95
N PHE A 91 7.08 3.23 -12.10
CA PHE A 91 7.82 3.40 -10.85
C PHE A 91 9.18 2.71 -10.89
N GLU A 92 10.21 3.37 -10.36
CA GLU A 92 11.54 2.83 -10.13
C GLU A 92 11.56 1.88 -8.92
N HIS A 93 10.80 2.22 -7.87
CA HIS A 93 10.68 1.40 -6.66
C HIS A 93 9.23 1.20 -6.21
N LEU A 94 8.91 -0.02 -5.77
CA LEU A 94 7.70 -0.36 -5.05
C LEU A 94 8.11 -0.76 -3.63
N ILE A 95 7.83 0.10 -2.65
CA ILE A 95 8.37 0.04 -1.29
C ILE A 95 7.23 -0.31 -0.34
N SER A 96 7.33 -1.50 0.26
CA SER A 96 6.44 -1.95 1.32
C SER A 96 7.02 -1.59 2.69
N VAL A 97 6.16 -1.14 3.61
CA VAL A 97 6.56 -0.97 5.02
C VAL A 97 6.75 -2.30 5.78
N ASP A 98 6.46 -3.44 5.14
CA ASP A 98 6.61 -4.77 5.75
C ASP A 98 8.05 -5.03 6.19
N SER A 99 9.04 -4.52 5.44
CA SER A 99 10.46 -4.59 5.80
C SER A 99 10.78 -3.87 7.11
N ALA A 100 10.13 -2.73 7.37
CA ALA A 100 10.27 -1.97 8.61
C ALA A 100 9.40 -2.51 9.76
N ARG A 101 8.47 -3.44 9.47
CA ARG A 101 7.44 -3.93 10.40
C ARG A 101 6.72 -2.79 11.13
N ALA A 102 6.55 -1.66 10.46
CA ALA A 102 6.03 -0.43 11.05
C ALA A 102 5.12 0.30 10.06
N TYR A 103 3.85 0.50 10.42
CA TYR A 103 2.93 1.23 9.56
C TYR A 103 3.16 2.74 9.61
N LYS A 104 2.85 3.43 8.51
CA LYS A 104 2.71 4.89 8.52
C LYS A 104 1.71 5.33 9.60
N PRO A 105 1.97 6.41 10.35
CA PRO A 105 3.03 7.41 10.12
C PRO A 105 4.33 7.16 10.91
N HIS A 106 4.69 5.92 11.25
CA HIS A 106 5.94 5.65 11.96
C HIS A 106 7.18 6.08 11.14
N PRO A 107 8.19 6.76 11.73
CA PRO A 107 9.37 7.27 11.00
C PRO A 107 10.10 6.21 10.16
N LEU A 108 10.30 5.00 10.72
CA LEU A 108 10.90 3.86 10.00
C LEU A 108 10.23 3.53 8.66
N ALA A 109 8.93 3.81 8.50
CA ALA A 109 8.25 3.59 7.23
C ALA A 109 8.76 4.54 6.14
N TYR A 110 9.13 5.78 6.50
CA TYR A 110 9.58 6.81 5.56
C TYR A 110 11.07 6.73 5.27
N GLU A 111 11.88 6.24 6.22
CA GLU A 111 13.31 5.97 6.03
C GLU A 111 13.57 5.02 4.86
N LEU A 112 12.65 4.07 4.61
CA LEU A 112 12.69 3.19 3.45
C LEU A 112 12.74 3.93 2.11
N GLY A 113 12.16 5.13 2.02
CA GLY A 113 12.23 5.97 0.83
C GLY A 113 13.64 6.53 0.59
N GLU A 114 14.29 7.01 1.65
CA GLU A 114 15.68 7.49 1.62
C GLU A 114 16.62 6.33 1.23
N GLU A 115 16.42 5.16 1.84
CA GLU A 115 17.20 3.94 1.55
C GLU A 115 17.04 3.46 0.11
N ALA A 116 15.81 3.39 -0.41
CA ALA A 116 15.55 2.91 -1.77
C ALA A 116 16.22 3.80 -2.83
N PHE A 117 16.17 5.11 -2.64
CA PHE A 117 16.70 6.07 -3.61
C PHE A 117 18.18 6.44 -3.39
N GLY A 118 18.73 6.19 -2.20
CA GLY A 118 20.08 6.60 -1.80
C GLY A 118 20.22 8.13 -1.71
N ILE A 119 19.14 8.85 -1.37
CA ILE A 119 19.10 10.31 -1.27
C ILE A 119 18.49 10.74 0.07
N SER A 120 18.75 11.99 0.49
CA SER A 120 18.17 12.52 1.72
C SER A 120 16.70 12.91 1.52
N ARG A 121 15.93 12.91 2.62
CA ARG A 121 14.51 13.30 2.65
C ARG A 121 14.22 14.65 2.03
N GLU A 122 15.14 15.62 2.10
CA GLU A 122 14.95 16.95 1.50
C GLU A 122 14.88 16.90 -0.03
N SER A 123 15.34 15.79 -0.63
CA SER A 123 15.30 15.53 -2.07
C SER A 123 14.08 14.70 -2.50
N ILE A 124 13.19 14.33 -1.56
CA ILE A 124 11.98 13.53 -1.81
C ILE A 124 10.75 14.42 -1.59
N LEU A 125 9.82 14.42 -2.56
CA LEU A 125 8.52 15.09 -2.48
C LEU A 125 7.43 14.14 -2.00
#